data_AF-A0A813VUZ6-F1
#
_entry.id   AF-A0A813VUZ6-F1
#
_cell.length_a   1.000
_cell.length_b   1.000
_cell.length_c   1.000
_cell.angle_alpha   90.00
_cell.angle_beta   90.00
_cell.angle_gamma   90.00
#
_symmetry.space_group_name_H-M   'P 1'
#
loop_
_entity.id
_entity.type
_entity.pdbx_description
1 polymer ?
#
loop_
_entity_poly.entity_id
_entity_poly.type
_entity_poly.pdbx_seq_one_letter_code
_entity_poly.pdbx_strand_id
1 'polypeptide(L)'
;MASTTQITAQATGANNEIRMILLGKTGTGKSSVGNTILGAKLFEAKLNPNGVTKQCGSGTRDFEKKRLFIVDTPGFLDPNITEAAIQEEVGKSYQLTAFPGPHVFLLVMNPTRMTKEEDQATEATFE
;
A
#
# COMPACT_ATOMS: atom_id res chain seq x y z
N MET A 1 -33.50 32.69 -4.79
CA MET A 1 -33.02 31.55 -5.60
C MET A 1 -31.56 31.30 -5.26
N ALA A 2 -31.28 30.34 -4.40
CA ALA A 2 -29.93 29.84 -4.17
C ALA A 2 -29.96 28.37 -4.55
N SER A 3 -29.38 28.04 -5.71
CA SER A 3 -29.35 26.69 -6.25
C SER A 3 -28.25 25.92 -5.53
N THR A 4 -28.64 25.00 -4.67
CA THR A 4 -27.75 24.06 -4.01
C THR A 4 -27.28 23.03 -5.04
N THR A 5 -26.03 23.13 -5.48
CA THR A 5 -25.42 22.09 -6.31
C THR A 5 -25.10 20.88 -5.43
N GLN A 6 -25.91 19.84 -5.56
CA GLN A 6 -25.60 18.52 -5.02
C GLN A 6 -24.46 17.91 -5.86
N ILE A 7 -23.33 17.64 -5.23
CA ILE A 7 -22.29 16.79 -5.82
C ILE A 7 -22.77 15.35 -5.64
N THR A 8 -23.39 14.79 -6.67
CA THR A 8 -23.74 13.37 -6.73
C THR A 8 -22.47 12.55 -6.94
N ALA A 9 -22.05 11.83 -5.89
CA ALA A 9 -21.08 10.75 -6.04
C ALA A 9 -21.72 9.64 -6.88
N GLN A 10 -21.35 9.56 -8.16
CA GLN A 10 -21.74 8.45 -9.01
C GLN A 10 -21.06 7.17 -8.51
N ALA A 11 -21.86 6.13 -8.26
CA ALA A 11 -21.38 4.80 -7.92
C ALA A 11 -20.59 4.23 -9.11
N THR A 12 -19.27 4.28 -9.02
CA THR A 12 -18.35 3.70 -9.99
C THR A 12 -18.37 2.18 -9.86
N GLY A 13 -18.86 1.48 -10.88
CA GLY A 13 -18.88 0.01 -10.92
C GLY A 13 -17.48 -0.61 -10.76
N ALA A 14 -17.43 -1.91 -10.46
CA ALA A 14 -16.21 -2.67 -10.12
C ALA A 14 -15.03 -2.55 -11.12
N ASN A 15 -15.29 -2.12 -12.36
CA ASN A 15 -14.29 -1.88 -13.40
C ASN A 15 -13.60 -0.50 -13.34
N ASN A 16 -13.93 0.33 -12.35
CA ASN A 16 -13.47 1.71 -12.28
C ASN A 16 -12.72 2.01 -10.97
N GLU A 17 -12.08 0.99 -10.41
CA GLU A 17 -11.22 1.05 -9.24
C GLU A 17 -9.86 0.42 -9.54
N ILE A 18 -8.78 1.07 -9.12
CA ILE A 18 -7.42 0.52 -9.10
C ILE A 18 -7.10 0.13 -7.65
N ARG A 19 -6.80 -1.15 -7.44
CA ARG A 19 -6.42 -1.73 -6.15
C ARG A 19 -4.93 -1.99 -6.10
N MET A 20 -4.24 -1.44 -5.10
CA MET A 20 -2.80 -1.55 -4.91
C MET A 20 -2.47 -2.09 -3.53
N ILE A 21 -1.46 -2.95 -3.45
CA ILE A 21 -0.85 -3.39 -2.18
C ILE A 21 0.57 -2.84 -2.12
N LEU A 22 0.91 -2.16 -1.03
CA LEU A 22 2.25 -1.63 -0.78
C LEU A 22 3.13 -2.67 -0.10
N LEU A 23 4.27 -3.01 -0.69
CA LEU A 23 5.22 -4.01 -0.19
C LEU A 23 6.55 -3.36 0.18
N GLY A 24 7.36 -4.01 1.02
CA GLY A 24 8.68 -3.50 1.41
C GLY A 24 9.01 -3.70 2.90
N LYS A 25 10.29 -3.55 3.26
CA LYS A 25 10.77 -3.66 4.64
C LYS A 25 10.18 -2.63 5.59
N THR A 26 10.34 -2.88 6.89
CA THR A 26 9.97 -1.91 7.92
C THR A 26 10.81 -0.64 7.77
N GLY A 27 10.15 0.52 7.81
CA GLY A 27 10.83 1.83 7.73
C GLY A 27 11.27 2.26 6.33
N THR A 28 10.89 1.55 5.25
CA THR A 28 11.15 2.02 3.87
C THR A 28 10.22 3.15 3.41
N GLY A 29 9.16 3.43 4.17
CA GLY A 29 8.25 4.54 3.91
C GLY A 29 6.93 4.19 3.22
N LYS A 30 6.53 2.91 3.22
CA LYS A 30 5.24 2.45 2.65
C LYS A 30 4.04 3.34 3.03
N SER A 31 3.80 3.54 4.32
CA SER A 31 2.71 4.38 4.82
C SER A 31 2.80 5.84 4.35
N SER A 32 4.01 6.39 4.27
CA SER A 32 4.25 7.74 3.72
C SER A 32 3.92 7.82 2.23
N VAL A 33 4.32 6.81 1.45
CA VAL A 33 4.00 6.69 0.02
C VAL A 33 2.50 6.53 -0.17
N GLY A 34 1.85 5.65 0.59
CA GLY A 34 0.39 5.49 0.57
C GLY A 34 -0.36 6.79 0.84
N ASN A 35 0.04 7.53 1.88
CA ASN A 35 -0.50 8.85 2.18
C ASN A 35 -0.26 9.86 1.06
N THR A 36 0.90 9.81 0.41
CA THR A 36 1.24 10.69 -0.72
C THR A 36 0.33 10.41 -1.91
N ILE A 37 0.15 9.13 -2.27
CA ILE A 37 -0.74 8.74 -3.39
C ILE A 37 -2.19 9.11 -3.07
N LEU A 38 -2.64 8.85 -1.85
CA LEU A 38 -4.00 9.18 -1.39
C LEU A 38 -4.22 10.70 -1.19
N GLY A 39 -3.15 11.50 -1.16
CA GLY A 39 -3.23 12.94 -0.94
C GLY A 39 -3.73 13.33 0.46
N ALA A 40 -3.70 12.39 1.42
CA ALA A 40 -4.21 12.56 2.77
C ALA A 40 -3.42 11.68 3.76
N LYS A 41 -3.37 12.09 5.03
CA LYS A 41 -2.72 11.33 6.10
C LYS A 41 -3.66 10.28 6.68
N LEU A 42 -3.83 9.16 5.97
CA LEU A 42 -4.72 8.06 6.35
C LEU A 42 -4.01 6.91 7.08
N PHE A 43 -2.72 6.72 6.80
CA PHE A 43 -1.86 5.76 7.47
C PHE A 43 -0.93 6.45 8.48
N GLU A 44 -0.66 5.78 9.59
CA GLU A 44 0.29 6.30 10.57
C GLU A 44 1.73 6.19 10.04
N ALA A 45 2.33 7.32 9.71
CA ALA A 45 3.70 7.40 9.21
C ALA A 45 4.57 8.17 10.21
N LYS A 46 5.29 7.45 11.06
CA LYS A 46 6.32 8.04 11.96
C LYS A 46 7.66 7.35 11.76
N LEU A 47 8.73 8.09 11.98
CA LEU A 47 10.09 7.54 12.01
C LEU A 47 10.26 6.69 13.27
N ASN A 48 10.03 5.39 13.13
CA ASN A 48 10.26 4.39 14.18
C ASN A 48 11.09 3.23 13.60
N PRO A 49 12.28 2.92 14.16
CA PRO A 49 13.09 1.78 13.73
C PRO A 49 12.33 0.45 13.78
N ASN A 50 11.42 0.29 14.74
CA ASN A 50 10.65 -0.95 14.95
C ASN A 50 9.34 -0.99 14.13
N GLY A 51 9.11 0.01 13.28
CA GLY A 51 7.89 0.16 12.51
C GLY A 51 6.69 0.60 13.35
N VAL A 52 5.75 1.28 12.70
CA VAL A 52 4.51 1.76 13.30
C VAL A 52 3.32 0.91 12.85
N THR A 53 3.27 0.57 11.56
CA THR A 53 2.26 -0.32 10.99
C THR A 53 2.47 -1.75 11.48
N LYS A 54 1.56 -2.24 12.33
CA LYS A 54 1.56 -3.62 12.86
C LYS A 54 0.50 -4.51 12.22
N GLN A 55 -0.44 -3.94 11.48
CA GLN A 55 -1.51 -4.66 10.77
C GLN A 55 -1.77 -3.96 9.44
N CYS A 56 -2.33 -4.69 8.47
CA CYS A 56 -2.76 -4.10 7.22
C CYS A 56 -3.80 -2.99 7.43
N GLY A 57 -3.60 -1.85 6.78
CA GLY A 57 -4.57 -0.75 6.73
C GLY A 57 -4.98 -0.47 5.29
N SER A 58 -6.19 0.03 5.06
CA SER A 58 -6.64 0.44 3.73
C SER A 58 -7.10 1.89 3.71
N GLY A 59 -6.94 2.52 2.55
CA GLY A 59 -7.36 3.88 2.28
C GLY A 59 -7.84 4.03 0.86
N THR A 60 -8.80 4.92 0.65
CA THR A 60 -9.38 5.17 -0.67
C THR A 60 -9.37 6.64 -1.02
N ARG A 61 -9.28 6.92 -2.32
CA ARG A 61 -9.36 8.27 -2.88
C ARG A 61 -9.92 8.19 -4.28
N ASP A 62 -10.88 9.04 -4.61
CA ASP A 62 -11.24 9.25 -6.01
C ASP A 62 -10.12 10.08 -6.68
N PHE A 63 -9.60 9.56 -7.79
CA PHE A 63 -8.53 10.17 -8.59
C PHE A 63 -8.96 10.16 -10.05
N GLU A 64 -9.15 11.35 -10.60
CA GLU A 64 -9.80 11.55 -11.89
C GLU A 64 -11.16 10.84 -11.96
N LYS A 65 -11.37 10.00 -12.99
CA LYS A 65 -12.59 9.21 -13.16
C LYS A 65 -12.49 7.84 -12.51
N LYS A 66 -11.45 7.52 -11.74
CA LYS A 66 -11.24 6.21 -11.10
C LYS A 66 -11.20 6.33 -9.59
N ARG A 67 -11.46 5.22 -8.90
CA ARG A 67 -11.19 5.09 -7.46
C ARG A 67 -9.83 4.42 -7.24
N LEU A 68 -9.01 4.98 -6.38
CA LEU A 68 -7.82 4.31 -5.86
C LEU A 68 -8.18 3.64 -4.54
N PHE A 69 -7.80 2.38 -4.38
CA PHE A 69 -7.86 1.62 -3.15
C PHE A 69 -6.46 1.09 -2.85
N ILE A 70 -5.89 1.51 -1.73
CA ILE A 70 -4.51 1.19 -1.37
C ILE A 70 -4.51 0.45 -0.05
N VAL A 71 -3.80 -0.67 0.00
CA VAL A 71 -3.51 -1.42 1.22
C VAL A 71 -2.06 -1.14 1.63
N ASP A 72 -1.88 -0.50 2.78
CA ASP A 72 -0.60 -0.43 3.48
C ASP A 72 -0.40 -1.71 4.29
N THR A 73 0.74 -2.37 4.14
CA THR A 73 1.05 -3.61 4.87
C THR A 73 2.13 -3.36 5.92
N PRO A 74 2.19 -4.20 6.98
CA PRO A 74 3.38 -4.28 7.81
C PRO A 74 4.63 -4.62 6.98
N GLY A 75 5.80 -4.24 7.47
CA GLY A 75 7.05 -4.60 6.79
C GLY A 75 7.39 -6.06 7.03
N PHE A 76 7.07 -6.94 6.11
CA PHE A 76 7.26 -8.38 6.26
C PHE A 76 8.55 -8.91 5.60
N LEU A 77 9.28 -8.08 4.85
CA LEU A 77 10.60 -8.40 4.29
C LEU A 77 11.75 -8.25 5.31
N ASP A 78 11.44 -8.06 6.58
CA ASP A 78 12.45 -7.96 7.64
C ASP A 78 12.97 -9.37 7.97
N PRO A 79 14.30 -9.60 8.00
CA PRO A 79 14.87 -10.91 8.31
C PRO A 79 14.47 -11.45 9.69
N ASN A 80 13.98 -10.60 10.59
CA ASN A 80 13.56 -10.99 11.94
C ASN A 80 12.10 -11.48 12.02
N ILE A 81 11.37 -11.52 10.91
CA ILE A 81 9.96 -11.93 10.86
C ILE A 81 9.85 -13.40 10.43
N THR A 82 8.96 -14.14 11.07
CA THR A 82 8.73 -15.56 10.77
C THR A 82 7.91 -15.72 9.49
N GLU A 83 8.16 -16.80 8.75
CA GLU A 83 7.39 -17.12 7.53
C GLU A 83 5.88 -17.19 7.78
N ALA A 84 5.47 -17.72 8.94
CA ALA A 84 4.06 -17.76 9.34
C ALA A 84 3.43 -16.36 9.45
N ALA A 85 4.15 -15.39 10.02
CA ALA A 85 3.68 -14.00 10.11
C ALA A 85 3.64 -13.33 8.73
N ILE A 86 4.56 -13.67 7.83
CA ILE A 86 4.52 -13.22 6.43
C ILE A 86 3.26 -13.74 5.73
N GLN A 87 3.00 -15.05 5.81
CA GLN A 87 1.84 -15.68 5.18
C GLN A 87 0.52 -15.11 5.72
N GLU A 88 0.45 -14.85 7.03
CA GLU A 88 -0.73 -14.24 7.65
C GLU A 88 -1.02 -12.84 7.09
N GLU A 89 -0.01 -11.97 7.03
CA GLU A 89 -0.19 -10.59 6.53
C GLU A 89 -0.42 -10.55 5.01
N VAL A 90 0.24 -11.43 4.24
CA VAL A 90 -0.07 -11.61 2.81
C VAL A 90 -1.52 -12.04 2.64
N GLY A 91 -2.00 -13.00 3.44
CA GLY A 91 -3.39 -13.44 3.44
C GLY A 91 -4.36 -12.30 3.75
N LYS A 92 -4.10 -11.49 4.78
CA LYS A 92 -4.92 -10.31 5.13
C LYS A 92 -4.94 -9.26 4.03
N SER A 93 -3.77 -8.92 3.47
CA SER A 93 -3.68 -7.94 2.38
C SER A 93 -4.42 -8.39 1.11
N TYR A 94 -4.36 -9.70 0.81
CA TYR A 94 -5.10 -10.29 -0.29
C TYR A 94 -6.61 -10.29 -0.03
N GLN A 95 -7.06 -10.64 1.18
CA GLN A 95 -8.47 -10.59 1.56
C GLN A 95 -9.07 -9.19 1.37
N LEU A 96 -8.33 -8.14 1.71
CA LEU A 96 -8.74 -6.74 1.51
C LEU A 96 -8.87 -6.36 0.02
N THR A 97 -8.26 -7.11 -0.89
CA THR A 97 -8.24 -6.83 -2.33
C THR A 97 -8.88 -7.95 -3.17
N ALA A 98 -9.46 -8.98 -2.54
CA ALA A 98 -9.68 -10.30 -3.11
C ALA A 98 -10.59 -10.35 -4.35
N PHE A 99 -11.51 -9.40 -4.52
CA PHE A 99 -12.35 -9.34 -5.71
C PHE A 99 -12.37 -7.94 -6.34
N PRO A 100 -12.08 -7.82 -7.65
CA PRO A 100 -11.50 -8.83 -8.54
C PRO A 100 -10.03 -9.23 -8.27
N GLY A 101 -9.37 -8.72 -7.22
CA GLY A 101 -7.94 -8.94 -6.97
C GLY A 101 -7.12 -7.64 -7.00
N PRO A 102 -5.88 -7.63 -6.49
CA PRO A 102 -5.00 -6.48 -6.63
C PRO A 102 -4.62 -6.27 -8.11
N HIS A 103 -4.56 -5.01 -8.54
CA HIS A 103 -4.06 -4.64 -9.87
C HIS A 103 -2.56 -4.38 -9.85
N VAL A 104 -2.04 -3.89 -8.72
CA VAL A 104 -0.65 -3.47 -8.56
C VAL A 104 -0.11 -3.94 -7.23
N PHE A 105 1.09 -4.51 -7.25
CA PHE A 105 1.95 -4.65 -6.08
C PHE A 105 3.05 -3.60 -6.20
N LEU A 106 3.11 -2.65 -5.27
CA LEU A 106 4.09 -1.57 -5.29
C LEU A 106 5.18 -1.84 -4.26
N LEU A 107 6.37 -2.23 -4.70
CA LEU A 107 7.52 -2.43 -3.84
C LEU A 107 8.17 -1.08 -3.49
N VAL A 108 8.20 -0.76 -2.19
CA VAL A 108 8.79 0.47 -1.65
C VAL A 108 10.12 0.15 -0.98
N MET A 109 11.18 0.69 -1.55
CA MET A 109 12.56 0.50 -1.11
C MET A 109 13.17 1.83 -0.66
N ASN A 110 14.12 1.76 0.28
CA ASN A 110 14.91 2.91 0.68
C ASN A 110 16.39 2.57 0.49
N PRO A 111 17.11 3.24 -0.43
CA PRO A 111 18.49 2.89 -0.79
C PRO A 111 19.47 3.00 0.38
N THR A 112 19.15 3.77 1.42
CA THR A 112 19.98 3.85 2.63
C THR A 112 19.78 2.68 3.60
N ARG A 113 18.78 1.82 3.35
CA ARG A 113 18.39 0.70 4.20
C ARG A 113 18.21 -0.60 3.42
N MET A 114 18.69 -0.67 2.19
CA MET A 114 18.66 -1.90 1.40
C MET A 114 19.63 -2.91 2.01
N THR A 115 19.24 -4.19 2.00
CA THR A 115 20.19 -5.27 2.27
C THR A 115 20.83 -5.73 0.97
N LYS A 116 21.98 -6.43 1.08
CA LYS A 116 22.69 -6.97 -0.07
C LYS A 116 21.81 -7.86 -0.95
N GLU A 117 20.88 -8.59 -0.33
CA GLU A 117 19.92 -9.45 -1.04
C GLU A 117 18.91 -8.62 -1.84
N GLU A 118 18.47 -7.47 -1.32
CA GLU A 118 17.59 -6.55 -2.07
C GLU A 118 18.34 -5.92 -3.23
N ASP A 119 19.58 -5.47 -3.02
CA ASP A 119 20.42 -4.90 -4.09
C ASP A 119 20.61 -5.91 -5.22
N GLN A 120 21.02 -7.14 -4.91
CA GLN A 120 21.20 -8.22 -5.89
C GLN A 120 19.91 -8.59 -6.61
N ALA A 121 18.79 -8.70 -5.88
CA ALA A 121 17.50 -9.02 -6.49
C ALA A 121 17.02 -7.90 -7.42
N THR A 122 17.27 -6.63 -7.06
CA THR A 122 16.96 -5.50 -7.93
C THR A 122 17.85 -5.50 -9.17
N GLU A 123 19.16 -5.66 -9.04
CA GLU A 123 20.09 -5.74 -10.18
C GLU A 123 19.68 -6.86 -11.16
N ALA A 124 19.40 -8.06 -10.67
CA ALA A 124 18.98 -9.19 -11.51
C ALA A 124 17.61 -9.02 -12.18
N THR A 125 16.77 -8.08 -11.72
CA THR A 125 15.46 -7.79 -12.32
C THR A 125 15.56 -6.75 -13.44
N PHE A 126 16.64 -5.96 -13.48
CA PHE A 126 16.85 -4.89 -14.45
C PHE A 126 17.91 -5.20 -15.53
N GLU A 127 18.48 -6.41 -15.52
CA GLU A 127 19.21 -7.03 -16.63
C GLU A 127 18.32 -8.01 -17.42
#